data_AF-A0A2E2KLX9-F1
#
_entry.id   AF-A0A2E2KLX9-F1
#
_cell.length_a   1.000
_cell.length_b   1.000
_cell.length_c   1.000
_cell.angle_alpha   90.00
_cell.angle_beta   90.00
_cell.angle_gamma   90.00
#
_symmetry.space_group_name_H-M   'P 1'
#
loop_
_entity.id
_entity.type
_entity.pdbx_description
1 polymer ?
#
loop_
_entity_poly.entity_id
_entity_poly.type
_entity_poly.pdbx_seq_one_letter_code
_entity_poly.pdbx_strand_id
1 'polypeptide(L)'
;MFSGLSQNFWVNLIGFNIAWYLCVFLGNEALIYVSFLLLLHLLFHEQPFIEILIVFIVGILGFCVDLFLTSINFFQFDGGVIVPPLWLMALWFCFCATLRQSLSFFNDRTVLAA
;
A
#
# COMPACT_ATOMS: atom_id res chain seq x y z
N MET A 1 19.63 16.41 1.49
CA MET A 1 18.53 15.43 1.62
C MET A 1 17.86 15.40 0.26
N PHE A 2 18.16 14.39 -0.55
CA PHE A 2 17.79 14.36 -1.97
C PHE A 2 16.39 13.77 -2.12
N SER A 3 15.38 14.35 -1.47
CA SER A 3 14.05 13.74 -1.37
C SER A 3 13.56 13.27 -2.74
N GLY A 4 13.33 11.96 -2.87
CA GLY A 4 12.87 11.34 -4.11
C GLY A 4 11.52 11.92 -4.51
N LEU A 5 11.18 11.93 -5.80
CA LEU A 5 9.92 12.51 -6.27
C LEU A 5 8.73 11.86 -5.54
N SER A 6 8.81 10.56 -5.30
CA SER A 6 7.77 9.79 -4.60
C SER A 6 7.71 10.03 -3.10
N GLN A 7 8.69 10.71 -2.49
CA GLN A 7 8.63 11.10 -1.07
C GLN A 7 7.87 12.43 -0.88
N ASN A 8 7.61 13.18 -1.95
CA ASN A 8 6.82 14.41 -1.83
C ASN A 8 5.40 14.09 -1.35
N PHE A 9 4.95 14.81 -0.32
CA PHE A 9 3.65 14.61 0.31
C PHE A 9 2.51 14.59 -0.71
N TRP A 10 2.46 15.58 -1.61
CA TRP A 10 1.41 15.69 -2.62
C TRP A 10 1.45 14.57 -3.65
N VAL A 11 2.65 14.11 -4.04
CA VAL A 11 2.80 13.02 -5.01
C VAL A 11 2.29 11.70 -4.42
N ASN A 12 2.67 11.40 -3.18
CA ASN A 12 2.15 10.24 -2.45
C ASN A 12 0.63 10.31 -2.27
N LEU A 13 0.12 11.46 -1.81
CA LEU A 13 -1.30 11.64 -1.56
C LEU A 13 -2.11 11.44 -2.83
N ILE A 14 -1.72 12.09 -3.94
CA ILE A 14 -2.43 11.96 -5.22
C ILE A 14 -2.29 10.53 -5.75
N GLY A 15 -1.08 9.95 -5.74
CA GLY A 15 -0.83 8.60 -6.22
C GLY A 15 -1.66 7.55 -5.49
N PHE A 16 -1.73 7.63 -4.15
CA PHE A 16 -2.56 6.73 -3.35
C PHE A 16 -4.05 6.91 -3.63
N ASN A 17 -4.56 8.14 -3.72
CA ASN A 17 -5.97 8.37 -4.02
C ASN A 17 -6.36 7.85 -5.40
N ILE A 18 -5.48 7.99 -6.41
CA ILE A 18 -5.69 7.40 -7.74
C ILE A 18 -5.71 5.87 -7.65
N ALA A 19 -4.74 5.25 -6.97
CA ALA A 19 -4.68 3.81 -6.81
C ALA A 19 -5.94 3.25 -6.10
N TRP A 20 -6.36 3.92 -5.02
CA TRP A 20 -7.57 3.59 -4.27
C TRP A 20 -8.80 3.66 -5.18
N TYR A 21 -8.96 4.77 -5.92
CA TYR A 21 -10.08 4.94 -6.85
C TYR A 21 -10.10 3.85 -7.92
N LEU A 22 -8.96 3.54 -8.53
CA LEU A 22 -8.85 2.47 -9.52
C LEU A 22 -9.26 1.11 -8.93
N CYS A 23 -8.72 0.74 -7.76
CA CYS A 23 -9.06 -0.51 -7.09
C CYS A 23 -10.57 -0.64 -6.79
N VAL A 24 -11.19 0.41 -6.26
CA VAL A 24 -12.61 0.38 -5.87
C VAL A 24 -13.54 0.30 -7.07
N PHE A 25 -13.24 1.01 -8.16
CA PHE A 25 -14.12 1.06 -9.34
C PHE A 25 -13.87 -0.07 -10.36
N LEU A 26 -12.61 -0.48 -10.55
CA LEU A 26 -12.23 -1.47 -11.56
C LEU A 26 -11.98 -2.86 -10.96
N GLY A 27 -11.91 -3.00 -9.63
CA GLY A 27 -11.64 -4.28 -8.99
C GLY A 27 -10.32 -4.89 -9.50
N ASN A 28 -10.36 -6.15 -9.91
CA ASN A 28 -9.17 -6.86 -10.39
C ASN A 28 -8.59 -6.29 -11.69
N GLU A 29 -9.38 -5.59 -12.52
CA GLU A 29 -8.86 -4.91 -13.72
C GLU A 29 -7.95 -3.73 -13.36
N ALA A 30 -8.02 -3.22 -12.12
CA ALA A 30 -7.14 -2.17 -11.62
C ALA A 30 -5.67 -2.63 -11.47
N LEU A 31 -5.43 -3.94 -11.35
CA LEU A 31 -4.14 -4.48 -10.92
C LEU A 31 -2.98 -4.00 -11.79
N ILE A 32 -3.16 -3.93 -13.12
CA ILE A 32 -2.11 -3.48 -14.03
C ILE A 32 -1.76 -2.01 -13.82
N TYR A 33 -2.77 -1.16 -13.63
CA TYR A 33 -2.60 0.28 -13.42
C TYR A 33 -1.96 0.57 -12.05
N VAL A 34 -2.42 -0.13 -11.01
CA VAL A 34 -1.94 0.03 -9.64
C VAL A 34 -0.51 -0.50 -9.50
N SER A 35 -0.21 -1.64 -10.12
CA SER A 35 1.16 -2.17 -10.18
C SER A 35 2.10 -1.21 -10.90
N PHE A 36 1.65 -0.60 -11.99
CA PHE A 36 2.43 0.42 -12.70
C PHE A 36 2.69 1.66 -11.84
N LEU A 37 1.68 2.16 -11.12
CA LEU A 37 1.86 3.28 -10.18
C LEU A 37 2.84 2.94 -9.05
N LEU A 38 2.73 1.73 -8.48
CA LEU A 38 3.64 1.26 -7.45
C LEU A 38 5.08 1.12 -7.97
N LEU A 39 5.27 0.62 -9.19
CA LEU A 39 6.58 0.57 -9.84
C LEU A 39 7.17 1.97 -10.02
N LEU A 40 6.37 2.95 -10.48
CA LEU A 40 6.83 4.33 -10.58
C LEU A 40 7.21 4.90 -9.21
N HIS A 41 6.42 4.65 -8.17
CA HIS A 41 6.74 5.07 -6.79
C HIS A 41 8.13 4.58 -6.37
N LEU A 42 8.40 3.30 -6.59
CA LEU A 42 9.66 2.66 -6.23
C LEU A 42 10.83 3.20 -7.06
N LEU A 43 10.66 3.37 -8.38
CA LEU A 43 11.71 3.89 -9.27
C LEU A 43 12.12 5.33 -8.92
N PHE A 44 11.18 6.14 -8.44
CA PHE A 44 11.43 7.53 -8.05
C PHE A 44 11.70 7.71 -6.55
N HIS A 45 11.91 6.63 -5.81
CA HIS A 45 12.23 6.66 -4.39
C HIS A 45 13.75 6.78 -4.15
N GLU A 46 14.19 7.48 -3.10
CA GLU A 46 15.64 7.59 -2.79
C GLU A 46 16.29 6.23 -2.47
N GLN A 47 15.54 5.37 -1.78
CA GLN A 47 16.02 4.09 -1.24
C GLN A 47 15.08 2.95 -1.67
N PRO A 48 15.07 2.58 -2.97
CA PRO A 48 14.08 1.67 -3.54
C PRO A 48 14.11 0.28 -2.90
N PHE A 49 15.29 -0.27 -2.56
CA PHE A 49 15.41 -1.61 -1.99
C PHE A 49 14.81 -1.73 -0.58
N ILE A 50 15.04 -0.72 0.26
CA ILE A 50 14.47 -0.66 1.62
C ILE A 50 12.96 -0.49 1.51
N GLU A 51 12.52 0.39 0.60
CA GLU A 51 11.10 0.63 0.35
C GLU A 51 10.38 -0.64 -0.10
N ILE A 52 10.96 -1.40 -1.05
CA ILE A 52 10.42 -2.69 -1.50
C ILE A 52 10.24 -3.65 -0.33
N LEU A 53 11.25 -3.78 0.54
CA LEU A 53 11.19 -4.69 1.67
C LEU A 53 10.07 -4.33 2.64
N ILE A 54 9.94 -3.04 2.97
CA ILE A 54 8.89 -2.53 3.88
C ILE A 54 7.51 -2.74 3.26
N VAL A 55 7.32 -2.30 2.01
CA VAL A 55 6.05 -2.45 1.28
C VAL A 55 5.65 -3.93 1.21
N PHE A 56 6.59 -4.81 0.90
CA PHE A 56 6.32 -6.23 0.78
C PHE A 56 5.94 -6.87 2.12
N ILE A 57 6.73 -6.66 3.18
CA ILE A 57 6.46 -7.26 4.50
C ILE A 57 5.15 -6.74 5.07
N VAL A 58 4.98 -5.41 5.12
CA VAL A 58 3.79 -4.80 5.73
C VAL A 58 2.55 -5.07 4.88
N GLY A 59 2.68 -5.07 3.55
CA GLY A 59 1.58 -5.38 2.64
C GLY A 59 1.09 -6.82 2.78
N ILE A 60 2.00 -7.79 2.92
CA ILE A 60 1.63 -9.19 3.21
C ILE A 60 0.96 -9.31 4.56
N LEU A 61 1.49 -8.66 5.60
CA LEU A 61 0.88 -8.68 6.93
C LEU A 61 -0.54 -8.12 6.91
N GLY A 62 -0.76 -6.99 6.23
CA GLY A 62 -2.09 -6.41 6.04
C GLY A 62 -3.04 -7.36 5.31
N PHE A 63 -2.58 -7.98 4.22
CA PHE A 63 -3.38 -8.97 3.49
C PHE A 63 -3.67 -10.23 4.31
N CYS A 64 -2.75 -10.67 5.18
CA CYS A 64 -3.00 -11.75 6.13
C CYS A 64 -4.11 -11.40 7.15
N VAL A 65 -4.21 -10.14 7.56
CA VAL A 65 -5.32 -9.66 8.40
C VAL A 65 -6.64 -9.75 7.63
N ASP A 66 -6.67 -9.33 6.36
CA ASP A 66 -7.88 -9.45 5.54
C ASP A 66 -8.29 -10.90 5.32
N LEU A 67 -7.32 -11.79 5.06
CA LEU A 67 -7.54 -13.23 4.97
C LEU A 67 -8.14 -13.78 6.26
N PHE A 68 -7.59 -13.39 7.41
CA PHE A 68 -8.10 -13.82 8.71
C PHE A 68 -9.54 -13.33 8.94
N LEU A 69 -9.81 -12.05 8.69
CA LEU A 69 -11.15 -11.46 8.83
C LEU A 69 -12.18 -12.10 7.88
N THR A 70 -11.75 -12.45 6.67
CA THR A 70 -12.59 -13.17 5.70
C THR A 70 -12.87 -14.60 6.15
N SER A 71 -11.87 -15.29 6.72
CA SER A 71 -12.02 -16.67 7.21
C SER A 71 -13.01 -16.82 8.36
N ILE A 72 -13.15 -15.77 9.19
CA ILE A 72 -14.14 -15.73 10.29
C ILE A 72 -15.50 -15.16 9.84
N ASN A 73 -15.70 -14.96 8.53
CA ASN A 73 -16.90 -14.38 7.92
C ASN A 73 -17.23 -12.94 8.37
N PHE A 74 -16.24 -12.21 8.89
CA PHE A 74 -16.38 -10.79 9.23
C PHE A 74 -16.42 -9.95 7.95
N PHE A 75 -15.53 -10.25 7.00
CA PHE A 75 -15.64 -9.78 5.62
C PHE A 75 -16.26 -10.85 4.74
N GLN A 76 -17.18 -10.43 3.88
CA GLN A 76 -17.86 -11.30 2.92
C GLN A 76 -17.69 -10.69 1.54
N PHE A 77 -17.00 -11.42 0.67
CA PHE A 77 -16.80 -11.05 -0.72
C PHE A 77 -17.68 -11.92 -1.62
N ASP A 78 -18.03 -11.40 -2.79
CA ASP A 78 -18.90 -12.08 -3.73
C ASP A 78 -18.39 -13.48 -4.07
N GLY A 79 -19.31 -14.46 -4.03
CA GLY A 79 -19.00 -15.86 -4.31
C GLY A 79 -18.57 -16.69 -3.09
N GLY A 80 -18.55 -16.13 -1.87
CA GLY A 80 -18.24 -16.88 -0.65
C GLY A 80 -16.81 -17.41 -0.59
N VAL A 81 -15.90 -16.74 -1.30
CA VAL A 81 -14.50 -17.14 -1.41
C VAL A 81 -13.74 -16.69 -0.16
N ILE A 82 -12.95 -17.60 0.43
CA ILE A 82 -12.15 -17.33 1.65
C ILE A 82 -11.00 -16.37 1.36
N VAL A 83 -10.54 -16.32 0.12
CA VAL A 83 -9.43 -15.48 -0.33
C VAL A 83 -9.96 -14.10 -0.73
N PRO A 84 -9.51 -13.00 -0.09
CA PRO A 84 -9.89 -11.65 -0.48
C PRO A 84 -9.46 -11.33 -1.91
N PRO A 85 -10.15 -10.39 -2.60
CA PRO A 85 -9.80 -10.00 -3.95
C PRO A 85 -8.36 -9.47 -4.06
N LEU A 86 -7.70 -9.76 -5.19
CA LEU A 86 -6.31 -9.35 -5.43
C LEU A 86 -6.14 -7.82 -5.47
N TRP A 87 -7.17 -7.08 -5.89
CA TRP A 87 -7.14 -5.62 -5.86
C TRP A 87 -6.98 -5.05 -4.44
N LEU A 88 -7.46 -5.77 -3.42
CA LEU A 88 -7.32 -5.38 -2.02
C LEU A 88 -5.87 -5.57 -1.54
N MET A 89 -5.22 -6.65 -1.99
CA MET A 89 -3.77 -6.86 -1.77
C MET A 89 -2.94 -5.75 -2.42
N ALA A 90 -3.26 -5.37 -3.65
CA ALA A 90 -2.57 -4.28 -4.34
C ALA A 90 -2.76 -2.94 -3.61
N LEU A 91 -3.97 -2.69 -3.08
CA LEU A 91 -4.28 -1.52 -2.28
C LEU A 91 -3.46 -1.49 -0.98
N TRP A 92 -3.26 -2.63 -0.32
CA TRP A 92 -2.34 -2.75 0.82
C TRP A 92 -0.91 -2.35 0.46
N PHE A 93 -0.38 -2.83 -0.66
CA PHE A 93 0.98 -2.44 -1.08
C PHE A 93 1.08 -0.93 -1.33
N CYS A 94 0.10 -0.33 -2.00
CA CYS A 94 0.05 1.12 -2.19
C CYS A 94 -0.08 1.89 -0.88
N PHE A 95 -0.86 1.38 0.08
CA PHE A 95 -0.96 1.98 1.41
C PHE A 95 0.40 1.94 2.13
N CYS A 96 1.07 0.79 2.13
CA CYS A 96 2.39 0.64 2.76
C CYS A 96 3.44 1.59 2.17
N ALA A 97 3.38 1.86 0.87
CA ALA A 97 4.26 2.83 0.19
C ALA A 97 4.10 4.27 0.71
N THR A 98 2.96 4.60 1.35
CA THR A 98 2.73 5.91 1.97
C THR A 98 3.11 5.97 3.46
N LEU A 99 3.24 4.82 4.12
CA LEU A 99 3.46 4.74 5.57
C LEU A 99 4.78 5.40 5.98
N ARG A 100 5.85 5.11 5.25
CA ARG A 100 7.19 5.61 5.60
C ARG A 100 7.24 7.14 5.53
N GLN A 101 6.60 7.74 4.53
CA GLN A 101 6.54 9.19 4.43
C GLN A 101 5.67 9.78 5.56
N SER A 102 4.52 9.17 5.84
CA SER A 102 3.60 9.61 6.88
C SER A 102 4.19 9.50 8.30
N LEU A 103 5.02 8.49 8.53
CA LEU A 103 5.68 8.21 9.80
C LEU A 103 7.10 8.79 9.89
N SER A 104 7.63 9.39 8.82
CA SER A 104 8.96 10.00 8.81
C SER A 104 9.13 11.06 9.91
N PHE A 105 8.03 11.72 10.29
CA PHE A 105 7.98 12.66 11.40
C PHE A 105 8.38 12.05 12.76
N PHE A 106 8.09 10.76 12.97
CA PHE A 106 8.41 10.06 14.22
C PHE A 106 9.84 9.52 14.27
N ASN A 107 10.56 9.52 13.14
CA ASN A 107 11.89 8.93 13.05
C ASN A 107 12.90 9.61 14.01
N ASP A 108 12.76 10.93 14.23
CA ASP A 108 13.62 11.70 15.14
C ASP A 108 13.06 11.80 16.57
N ARG A 109 11.89 11.23 16.86
CA ARG A 109 11.18 11.35 18.15
C ARG A 109 10.64 10.02 18.63
N THR A 110 11.55 9.08 18.91
CA THR A 110 11.23 7.72 19.39
C THR A 110 10.34 7.69 20.64
N VAL A 111 10.43 8.71 21.50
CA VAL A 111 9.57 8.84 22.70
C VAL A 111 8.09 9.06 22.36
N LEU A 112 7.78 9.63 21.19
CA LEU A 112 6.41 9.80 20.70
C LEU A 112 5.93 8.62 19.85
N ALA A 113 6.80 7.65 19.56
CA ALA A 113 6.50 6.48 18.72
C ALA A 113 6.07 5.24 19.53
N ALA A 114 6.16 5.29 20.87
CA ALA A 114 5.77 4.24 21.81
C ALA A 114 4.42 4.55 22.44
#